data_AF-A0A7V5NXK9-F1
#
_entry.id   AF-A0A7V5NXK9-F1
#
_cell.length_a   1.000
_cell.length_b   1.000
_cell.length_c   1.000
_cell.angle_alpha   90.00
_cell.angle_beta   90.00
_cell.angle_gamma   90.00
#
_symmetry.space_group_name_H-M   'P 1'
#
loop_
_entity.id
_entity.type
_entity.pdbx_description
1 polymer ?
#
loop_
_entity_poly.entity_id
_entity_poly.type
_entity_poly.pdbx_seq_one_letter_code
_entity_poly.pdbx_strand_id
1 'polypeptide(L)'
;MISRNLILAGLLASALGASGCSSVSRGLGIKKHTPNEFNILTNPPLVVPPKYNLRPPRTGELDVEEKYATVAARKALLGEVDPAKPSPGEAVLIAKAGGAKADPAIRVIIDGQNSIERKNRGFADRVLFWRNGKAIGPDGQPLDPDQEVRRQKAVIAATGGKPVKINRRPSGAKLPGL
;
A
#
# COMPACT_ATOMS: atom_id res chain seq x y z
N MET A 1 58.29 -36.69 11.25
CA MET A 1 57.27 -37.77 11.32
C MET A 1 55.92 -37.10 11.55
N ILE A 2 55.14 -36.87 10.48
CA ILE A 2 53.79 -36.31 10.61
C ILE A 2 52.95 -37.38 11.29
N SER A 3 52.40 -37.06 12.46
CA SER A 3 51.71 -38.05 13.28
C SER A 3 50.47 -38.55 12.54
N ARG A 4 50.29 -39.87 12.52
CA ARG A 4 49.17 -40.56 11.85
C ARG A 4 47.81 -40.01 12.29
N ASN A 5 47.74 -39.49 13.51
CA ASN A 5 46.56 -38.88 14.11
C ASN A 5 46.22 -37.50 13.49
N LEU A 6 47.21 -36.71 13.06
CA LEU A 6 46.97 -35.43 12.38
C LEU A 6 46.41 -35.64 10.96
N ILE A 7 46.87 -36.69 10.28
CA ILE A 7 46.34 -37.05 8.95
C ILE A 7 44.89 -37.54 9.06
N LEU A 8 44.58 -38.37 10.05
CA LEU A 8 43.20 -38.82 10.31
C LEU A 8 42.28 -37.65 10.66
N ALA A 9 42.72 -36.72 11.50
CA ALA A 9 41.92 -35.56 11.89
C ALA A 9 41.62 -34.63 10.70
N GLY A 10 42.61 -34.40 9.82
CA GLY A 10 42.42 -33.62 8.60
C GLY A 10 41.45 -34.27 7.61
N LEU A 11 41.51 -35.59 7.46
CA LEU A 11 40.61 -36.34 6.59
C LEU A 11 39.17 -36.33 7.11
N LEU A 12 38.98 -36.44 8.44
CA LEU A 12 37.67 -36.34 9.05
C LEU A 12 37.05 -34.95 8.86
N ALA A 13 37.84 -33.89 9.06
CA ALA A 13 37.41 -32.51 8.89
C ALA A 13 37.00 -32.19 7.45
N SER A 14 37.72 -32.72 6.44
CA SER A 14 37.36 -32.51 5.03
C SER A 14 36.07 -33.26 4.65
N ALA A 15 35.86 -34.46 5.19
CA ALA A 15 34.65 -35.24 4.98
C ALA A 15 33.40 -34.54 5.56
N LEU A 16 33.52 -33.92 6.75
CA LEU A 16 32.46 -33.13 7.37
C LEU A 16 32.13 -31.87 6.55
N GLY A 17 33.15 -31.16 6.04
CA GLY A 17 32.97 -29.94 5.23
C GLY A 17 32.31 -30.20 3.87
N ALA A 18 32.62 -31.31 3.21
CA ALA A 18 32.04 -31.67 1.92
C ALA A 18 30.55 -32.05 2.00
N SER A 19 30.08 -32.55 3.14
CA SER A 19 28.69 -32.97 3.34
C SER A 19 27.67 -31.81 3.28
N GLY A 20 28.10 -30.58 3.60
CA GLY A 20 27.25 -29.38 3.62
C GLY A 20 26.95 -28.77 2.25
N CYS A 21 27.80 -29.00 1.25
CA CYS A 21 27.68 -28.35 -0.07
C CYS A 21 26.44 -28.82 -0.86
N SER A 22 25.96 -30.04 -0.58
CA SER A 22 24.76 -30.59 -1.22
C SER A 22 23.45 -29.88 -0.80
N SER A 23 23.36 -29.40 0.45
CA SER A 23 22.18 -28.68 0.96
C SER A 23 22.18 -27.21 0.56
N VAL A 24 23.35 -26.56 0.47
CA VAL A 24 23.47 -25.18 -0.03
C VAL A 24 22.98 -25.06 -1.47
N SER A 25 23.26 -26.06 -2.32
CA SER A 25 22.76 -26.09 -3.71
C SER A 25 21.23 -26.13 -3.84
N ARG A 26 20.53 -26.68 -2.83
CA ARG A 26 19.06 -26.70 -2.74
C ARG A 26 18.49 -25.35 -2.29
N GLY A 27 19.11 -24.70 -1.31
CA GLY A 27 18.69 -23.37 -0.84
C GLY A 27 19.00 -22.23 -1.81
N LEU A 28 20.06 -22.35 -2.61
CA LEU A 28 20.43 -21.38 -3.64
C LEU A 28 19.65 -21.53 -4.96
N GLY A 29 18.67 -22.44 -5.04
CA GLY A 29 17.80 -22.60 -6.22
C GLY A 29 18.49 -23.14 -7.48
N ILE A 30 19.73 -23.65 -7.36
CA ILE A 30 20.50 -24.21 -8.49
C ILE A 30 19.87 -25.53 -8.97
N LYS A 31 19.15 -26.25 -8.09
CA LYS A 31 18.35 -27.42 -8.47
C LYS A 31 16.91 -27.01 -8.74
N LYS A 32 16.43 -27.34 -9.95
CA LYS A 32 15.04 -27.15 -10.37
C LYS A 32 14.10 -27.95 -9.47
N HIS A 33 13.40 -27.27 -8.57
CA HIS A 33 12.21 -27.80 -7.92
C HIS A 33 11.03 -27.57 -8.87
N THR A 34 10.64 -28.59 -9.64
CA THR A 34 9.36 -28.57 -10.35
C THR A 34 8.24 -28.67 -9.30
N PRO A 35 7.34 -27.68 -9.22
CA PRO A 35 6.16 -27.78 -8.37
C PRO A 35 5.39 -29.05 -8.75
N ASN A 36 4.92 -29.78 -7.75
CA ASN A 36 4.18 -31.02 -7.98
C ASN A 36 2.88 -30.70 -8.74
N GLU A 37 2.86 -31.04 -10.02
CA GLU A 37 1.73 -30.84 -10.95
C GLU A 37 0.49 -31.67 -10.59
N PHE A 38 0.62 -32.63 -9.68
CA PHE A 38 -0.49 -33.38 -9.10
C PHE A 38 -0.94 -32.85 -7.74
N ASN A 39 -0.30 -31.80 -7.21
CA ASN A 39 -0.76 -31.15 -6.00
C ASN A 39 -1.92 -30.22 -6.33
N ILE A 40 -3.13 -30.76 -6.28
CA ILE A 40 -4.35 -29.98 -6.45
C ILE A 40 -4.50 -29.09 -5.21
N LEU A 41 -4.26 -27.78 -5.37
CA LEU A 41 -4.70 -26.81 -4.37
C LEU A 41 -6.23 -26.87 -4.33
N THR A 42 -6.77 -27.32 -3.20
CA THR A 42 -8.21 -27.31 -2.96
C THR A 42 -8.67 -25.87 -2.89
N ASN A 43 -9.39 -25.43 -3.91
CA ASN A 43 -10.10 -24.16 -3.85
C ASN A 43 -11.13 -24.22 -2.71
N PRO A 44 -11.31 -23.14 -1.95
CA PRO A 44 -12.39 -23.08 -0.98
C PRO A 44 -13.72 -23.36 -1.69
N PRO A 45 -14.64 -24.10 -1.06
CA PRO A 45 -15.91 -24.43 -1.69
C PRO A 45 -16.62 -23.15 -2.11
N LEU A 46 -17.13 -23.13 -3.35
CA LEU A 46 -17.92 -22.02 -3.89
C LEU A 46 -19.31 -22.04 -3.24
N VAL A 47 -19.36 -21.73 -1.95
CA VAL A 47 -20.62 -21.55 -1.22
C VAL A 47 -21.01 -20.09 -1.40
N VAL A 48 -22.15 -19.87 -2.04
CA VAL A 48 -22.69 -18.50 -2.15
C VAL A 48 -23.07 -18.08 -0.72
N PRO A 49 -22.46 -17.03 -0.14
CA PRO A 49 -22.67 -16.69 1.27
C PRO A 49 -24.13 -16.32 1.52
N PRO A 50 -24.80 -16.78 2.59
CA PRO A 50 -26.25 -16.65 2.81
C PRO A 50 -26.80 -15.21 2.86
N LYS A 51 -25.95 -14.19 2.71
CA LYS A 51 -26.32 -12.78 2.64
C LYS A 51 -25.70 -12.11 1.41
N TYR A 52 -26.32 -12.31 0.25
CA TYR A 52 -26.01 -11.58 -1.00
C TYR A 52 -26.64 -10.17 -1.03
N ASN A 53 -27.58 -9.90 -0.12
CA ASN A 53 -28.37 -8.67 -0.06
C ASN A 53 -27.73 -7.59 0.83
N LEU A 54 -26.41 -7.63 1.00
CA LEU A 54 -25.72 -6.56 1.72
C LEU A 54 -25.79 -5.29 0.89
N ARG A 55 -26.37 -4.25 1.48
CA ARG A 55 -26.31 -2.91 0.90
C ARG A 55 -24.83 -2.56 0.72
N PRO A 56 -24.42 -2.02 -0.44
CA PRO A 56 -23.06 -1.55 -0.62
C PRO A 56 -22.67 -0.66 0.57
N PRO A 57 -21.47 -0.85 1.15
CA PRO A 57 -21.03 -0.06 2.29
C PRO A 57 -21.10 1.42 1.94
N ARG A 58 -21.40 2.26 2.92
CA ARG A 58 -21.43 3.71 2.69
C ARG A 58 -20.04 4.15 2.25
N THR A 59 -19.99 5.11 1.32
CA THR A 59 -18.74 5.70 0.87
C THR A 59 -17.97 6.26 2.08
N GLY A 60 -16.81 5.68 2.40
CA GLY A 60 -15.99 6.03 3.57
C GLY A 60 -16.11 5.08 4.78
N GLU A 61 -16.97 4.08 4.73
CA GLU A 61 -17.02 3.00 5.72
C GLU A 61 -15.96 1.93 5.39
N LEU A 62 -15.23 1.47 6.40
CA LEU A 62 -14.11 0.54 6.22
C LEU A 62 -14.60 -0.76 5.57
N ASP A 63 -13.95 -1.15 4.48
CA ASP A 63 -14.22 -2.43 3.83
C ASP A 63 -13.86 -3.58 4.78
N VAL A 64 -14.75 -4.56 4.89
CA VAL A 64 -14.55 -5.73 5.75
C VAL A 64 -13.41 -6.59 5.20
N GLU A 65 -13.26 -6.65 3.87
CA GLU A 65 -12.20 -7.39 3.17
C GLU A 65 -10.81 -6.78 3.48
N GLU A 66 -10.71 -5.45 3.53
CA GLU A 66 -9.47 -4.72 3.80
C GLU A 66 -8.94 -4.97 5.21
N LYS A 67 -9.84 -5.22 6.18
CA LYS A 67 -9.44 -5.65 7.54
C LYS A 67 -8.73 -7.00 7.52
N TYR A 68 -9.23 -7.97 6.76
CA TYR A 68 -8.62 -9.30 6.70
C TYR A 68 -7.27 -9.28 5.98
N ALA A 69 -7.16 -8.55 4.86
CA ALA A 69 -5.90 -8.38 4.15
C ALA A 69 -4.83 -7.69 5.01
N THR A 70 -5.20 -6.63 5.73
CA THR A 70 -4.28 -5.92 6.63
C THR A 70 -3.82 -6.79 7.80
N VAL A 71 -4.72 -7.60 8.38
CA VAL A 71 -4.38 -8.53 9.47
C VAL A 71 -3.46 -9.64 8.97
N ALA A 72 -3.74 -10.21 7.80
CA ALA A 72 -2.89 -11.24 7.18
C ALA A 72 -1.50 -10.70 6.83
N ALA A 73 -1.42 -9.51 6.22
CA ALA A 73 -0.16 -8.85 5.92
C ALA A 73 0.65 -8.53 7.18
N ARG A 74 -0.02 -8.02 8.23
CA ARG A 74 0.63 -7.78 9.53
C ARG A 74 1.18 -9.07 10.14
N LYS A 75 0.41 -10.17 10.10
CA LYS A 75 0.86 -11.48 10.57
C LYS A 75 2.03 -12.02 9.75
N ALA A 76 2.05 -11.78 8.44
CA ALA A 76 3.15 -12.19 7.58
C ALA A 76 4.45 -11.38 7.83
N LEU A 77 4.32 -10.08 8.10
CA LEU A 77 5.47 -9.19 8.31
C LEU A 77 6.02 -9.23 9.74
N LEU A 78 5.14 -9.26 10.74
CA LEU A 78 5.50 -9.15 12.15
C LEU A 78 5.39 -10.49 12.91
N GLY A 79 4.85 -11.54 12.28
CA GLY A 79 4.51 -12.79 12.95
C GLY A 79 3.25 -12.68 13.81
N GLU A 80 3.03 -13.67 14.68
CA GLU A 80 2.08 -13.52 15.78
C GLU A 80 2.64 -12.51 16.78
N VAL A 81 2.14 -11.28 16.68
CA VAL A 81 2.39 -10.27 17.70
C VAL A 81 1.63 -10.70 18.94
N ASP A 82 2.34 -11.31 19.89
CA ASP A 82 1.81 -11.51 21.23
C ASP A 82 1.44 -10.13 21.78
N PRO A 83 0.16 -9.87 22.15
CA PRO A 83 -0.21 -8.62 22.79
C PRO A 83 0.42 -8.62 24.19
N ALA A 84 1.71 -8.29 24.26
CA ALA A 84 2.44 -8.09 25.50
C ALA A 84 1.60 -7.12 26.35
N LYS A 85 1.05 -7.64 27.46
CA LYS A 85 0.23 -6.82 28.34
C LYS A 85 1.12 -5.71 28.88
N PRO A 86 0.76 -4.43 28.67
CA PRO A 86 1.53 -3.33 29.20
C PRO A 86 1.64 -3.46 30.72
N SER A 87 2.81 -3.14 31.26
CA SER A 87 3.00 -3.09 32.71
C SER A 87 2.02 -2.08 33.33
N PRO A 88 1.70 -2.19 34.64
CA PRO A 88 0.82 -1.24 35.30
C PRO A 88 1.26 0.21 35.12
N GLY A 89 2.57 0.48 35.11
CA GLY A 89 3.12 1.81 34.87
C GLY A 89 2.89 2.32 33.45
N GLU A 90 3.09 1.47 32.44
CA GLU A 90 2.82 1.81 31.04
C GLU A 90 1.33 2.03 30.79
N ALA A 91 0.46 1.22 31.40
CA ALA A 91 -0.99 1.40 31.28
C ALA A 91 -1.43 2.77 31.81
N VAL A 92 -0.88 3.23 32.93
CA VAL A 92 -1.14 4.57 33.49
C VAL A 92 -0.60 5.68 32.58
N LEU A 93 0.60 5.49 32.02
CA LEU A 93 1.19 6.46 31.09
C LEU A 93 0.36 6.59 29.81
N ILE A 94 -0.06 5.47 29.22
CA ILE A 94 -0.93 5.40 28.03
C ILE A 94 -2.29 6.03 28.33
N ALA A 95 -2.88 5.75 29.49
CA ALA A 95 -4.14 6.34 29.91
C ALA A 95 -4.03 7.87 30.03
N LYS A 96 -2.95 8.39 30.65
CA LYS A 96 -2.68 9.83 30.73
C LYS A 96 -2.39 10.46 29.37
N ALA A 97 -1.70 9.75 28.49
CA ALA A 97 -1.43 10.19 27.12
C ALA A 97 -2.66 10.13 26.20
N GLY A 98 -3.81 9.65 26.70
CA GLY A 98 -5.05 9.53 25.93
C GLY A 98 -5.07 8.36 24.94
N GLY A 99 -4.13 7.42 25.04
CA GLY A 99 -4.02 6.27 24.12
C GLY A 99 -5.25 5.35 24.15
N ALA A 100 -6.00 5.30 25.26
CA ALA A 100 -7.25 4.55 25.34
C ALA A 100 -8.38 5.12 24.45
N LYS A 101 -8.26 6.37 23.99
CA LYS A 101 -9.23 7.03 23.09
C LYS A 101 -8.80 6.99 21.63
N ALA A 102 -7.62 6.44 21.33
CA ALA A 102 -7.10 6.39 19.97
C ALA A 102 -7.87 5.35 19.16
N ASP A 103 -8.43 5.76 18.02
CA ASP A 103 -9.04 4.84 17.07
C ASP A 103 -7.92 3.95 16.46
N PRO A 104 -7.98 2.62 16.59
CA PRO A 104 -6.99 1.73 16.01
C PRO A 104 -6.94 1.79 14.47
N ALA A 105 -8.01 2.27 13.83
CA ALA A 105 -8.10 2.46 12.39
C ALA A 105 -7.64 3.85 11.92
N ILE A 106 -7.19 4.74 12.82
CA ILE A 106 -6.86 6.13 12.47
C ILE A 106 -5.83 6.24 11.34
N ARG A 107 -4.87 5.31 11.24
CA ARG A 107 -3.90 5.29 10.14
C ARG A 107 -4.57 5.02 8.79
N VAL A 108 -5.49 4.05 8.73
CA VAL A 108 -6.25 3.76 7.51
C VAL A 108 -7.11 4.97 7.11
N ILE A 109 -7.73 5.63 8.09
CA ILE A 109 -8.53 6.83 7.84
C ILE A 109 -7.66 7.96 7.29
N ILE A 110 -6.50 8.24 7.91
CA ILE A 110 -5.55 9.28 7.47
C ILE A 110 -4.99 8.95 6.08
N ASP A 111 -4.59 7.71 5.84
CA ASP A 111 -4.04 7.28 4.55
C ASP A 111 -5.10 7.37 3.45
N GLY A 112 -6.34 6.96 3.75
CA GLY A 112 -7.50 7.13 2.86
C GLY A 112 -7.80 8.59 2.56
N GLN A 113 -7.78 9.48 3.56
CA GLN A 113 -7.98 10.93 3.38
C GLN A 113 -6.84 11.57 2.55
N ASN A 114 -5.59 11.23 2.86
CA ASN A 114 -4.42 11.76 2.16
C ASN A 114 -4.31 11.26 0.71
N SER A 115 -4.86 10.08 0.39
CA SER A 115 -4.80 9.52 -0.95
C SER A 115 -5.64 10.31 -1.98
N ILE A 116 -6.62 11.10 -1.53
CA ILE A 116 -7.55 11.84 -2.40
C ILE A 116 -7.20 13.33 -2.49
N GLU A 117 -6.35 13.86 -1.61
CA GLU A 117 -5.85 15.22 -1.72
C GLU A 117 -4.79 15.34 -2.82
N ARG A 118 -5.24 15.31 -4.09
CA ARG A 118 -4.47 15.94 -5.17
C ARG A 118 -4.42 17.43 -4.89
N LYS A 119 -3.40 17.89 -4.15
CA LYS A 119 -3.09 19.32 -4.05
C LYS A 119 -3.06 19.89 -5.45
N ASN A 120 -3.79 20.97 -5.67
CA ASN A 120 -3.83 21.66 -6.95
C ASN A 120 -2.38 22.10 -7.27
N ARG A 121 -1.72 21.41 -8.21
CA ARG A 121 -0.32 21.66 -8.66
C ARG A 121 -0.18 22.98 -9.43
N GLY A 122 -0.91 24.01 -9.04
CA GLY A 122 -1.00 25.26 -9.76
C GLY A 122 0.13 26.19 -9.40
N PHE A 123 0.03 26.84 -8.23
CA PHE A 123 0.93 27.93 -7.86
C PHE A 123 2.14 27.48 -7.04
N ALA A 124 1.93 26.70 -5.97
CA ALA A 124 3.02 26.29 -5.08
C ALA A 124 4.07 25.44 -5.82
N ASP A 125 3.63 24.55 -6.71
CA ASP A 125 4.49 23.70 -7.54
C ASP A 125 5.37 24.54 -8.48
N ARG A 126 4.79 25.60 -9.07
CA ARG A 126 5.49 26.53 -9.95
C ARG A 126 6.59 27.31 -9.23
N VAL A 127 6.37 27.67 -7.97
CA VAL A 127 7.37 28.37 -7.15
C VAL A 127 8.47 27.41 -6.71
N LEU A 128 8.11 26.21 -6.26
CA LEU A 128 9.08 25.20 -5.79
C LEU A 128 9.99 24.68 -6.91
N PHE A 129 9.45 24.52 -8.13
CA PHE A 129 10.19 24.01 -9.29
C PHE A 129 10.61 25.11 -10.27
N TRP A 130 10.65 26.37 -9.83
CA TRP A 130 11.11 27.48 -10.66
C TRP A 130 12.61 27.33 -10.94
N ARG A 131 12.98 27.15 -12.22
CA ARG A 131 14.38 27.08 -12.67
C ARG A 131 14.61 28.05 -13.82
N ASN A 132 15.55 28.98 -13.67
CA ASN A 132 16.04 29.89 -14.70
C ASN A 132 14.93 30.62 -15.50
N GLY A 133 13.92 31.17 -14.81
CA GLY A 133 12.87 31.95 -15.44
C GLY A 133 11.80 31.13 -16.19
N LYS A 134 11.89 29.79 -16.19
CA LYS A 134 10.94 28.90 -16.88
C LYS A 134 10.12 28.12 -15.85
N ALA A 135 8.80 28.19 -15.97
CA ALA A 135 7.87 27.34 -15.23
C ALA A 135 7.77 26.00 -15.97
N ILE A 136 7.99 24.90 -15.26
CA ILE A 136 7.82 23.54 -15.79
C ILE A 136 6.35 23.13 -15.55
N GLY A 137 5.68 22.60 -16.58
CA GLY A 137 4.32 22.10 -16.50
C GLY A 137 4.21 20.80 -15.69
N PRO A 138 2.98 20.34 -15.37
CA PRO A 138 2.75 19.10 -14.60
C PRO A 138 3.31 17.83 -15.24
N ASP A 139 3.63 17.90 -16.53
CA ASP A 139 4.18 16.89 -17.43
C ASP A 139 5.71 16.98 -17.60
N GLY A 140 6.37 17.92 -16.92
CA GLY A 140 7.81 18.11 -17.02
C GLY A 140 8.27 18.92 -18.23
N GLN A 141 7.34 19.43 -19.05
CA GLN A 141 7.67 20.22 -20.24
C GLN A 141 7.75 21.73 -19.91
N PRO A 142 8.62 22.50 -20.58
CA PRO A 142 8.63 23.95 -20.45
C PRO A 142 7.28 24.55 -20.84
N LEU A 143 6.69 25.37 -19.97
CA LEU A 143 5.43 26.05 -20.27
C LEU A 143 5.67 27.17 -21.30
N ASP A 144 5.00 27.08 -22.45
CA ASP A 144 5.02 28.10 -23.49
C ASP A 144 4.13 29.30 -23.09
N PRO A 145 4.68 30.52 -22.91
CA PRO A 145 3.91 31.69 -22.51
C PRO A 145 2.77 32.05 -23.47
N ASP A 146 2.99 31.91 -24.79
CA ASP A 146 2.01 32.35 -25.79
C ASP A 146 0.79 31.42 -25.83
N GLN A 147 1.03 30.11 -25.68
CA GLN A 147 -0.05 29.12 -25.58
C GLN A 147 -0.87 29.30 -24.30
N GLU A 148 -0.23 29.61 -23.18
CA GLU A 148 -0.93 29.83 -21.92
C GLU A 148 -1.78 31.10 -21.95
N VAL A 149 -1.30 32.18 -22.59
CA VAL A 149 -2.09 33.39 -22.83
C VAL A 149 -3.32 33.08 -23.69
N ARG A 150 -3.17 32.28 -24.75
CA ARG A 150 -4.31 31.86 -25.60
C ARG A 150 -5.31 31.04 -24.81
N ARG A 151 -4.84 30.08 -23.99
CA ARG A 151 -5.69 29.26 -23.12
C ARG A 151 -6.47 30.13 -22.13
N GLN A 152 -5.81 31.10 -21.49
CA GLN A 152 -6.46 32.03 -20.56
C GLN A 152 -7.52 32.90 -21.26
N LYS A 153 -7.23 33.43 -22.45
CA LYS A 153 -8.21 34.17 -23.25
C LYS A 153 -9.42 33.30 -23.60
N ALA A 154 -9.21 32.04 -23.99
CA ALA A 154 -10.30 31.11 -24.28
C ALA A 154 -11.15 30.80 -23.03
N VAL A 155 -10.52 30.60 -21.88
CA VAL A 155 -11.24 30.40 -20.60
C VAL A 155 -12.03 31.64 -20.20
N ILE A 156 -11.45 32.85 -20.33
CA ILE A 156 -12.13 34.10 -20.02
C ILE A 156 -13.30 34.32 -20.98
N ALA A 157 -13.13 34.04 -22.27
CA ALA A 157 -14.19 34.11 -23.27
C ALA A 157 -15.33 33.14 -22.96
N ALA A 158 -15.03 31.91 -22.55
CA ALA A 158 -16.03 30.90 -22.22
C ALA A 158 -16.76 31.15 -20.89
N THR A 159 -16.08 31.74 -19.89
CA THR A 159 -16.62 31.95 -18.54
C THR A 159 -17.11 33.38 -18.30
N GLY A 160 -16.89 34.29 -19.26
CA GLY A 160 -17.15 35.73 -19.09
C GLY A 160 -16.34 36.35 -17.95
N GLY A 161 -15.22 35.74 -17.56
CA GLY A 161 -14.40 36.13 -16.42
C GLY A 161 -15.01 35.84 -15.04
N LYS A 162 -16.16 35.16 -14.96
CA LYS A 162 -16.81 34.81 -13.69
C LYS A 162 -16.39 33.41 -13.21
N PRO A 163 -16.28 33.18 -11.89
CA PRO A 163 -15.97 31.86 -11.36
C PRO A 163 -17.11 30.88 -11.71
N VAL A 164 -16.74 29.75 -12.33
CA VAL A 164 -17.69 28.70 -12.71
C VAL A 164 -18.15 27.96 -11.46
N LYS A 165 -19.41 28.18 -11.05
CA LYS A 165 -20.06 27.41 -10.00
C LYS A 165 -20.69 26.16 -10.60
N ILE A 166 -20.05 25.01 -10.42
CA ILE A 166 -20.60 23.71 -10.83
C ILE A 166 -21.53 23.21 -9.74
N ASN A 167 -22.84 23.40 -9.93
CA ASN A 167 -23.85 22.82 -9.05
C ASN A 167 -24.34 21.51 -9.64
N ARG A 168 -24.36 20.45 -8.83
CA ARG A 168 -25.00 19.19 -9.21
C ARG A 168 -26.51 19.41 -9.15
N ARG A 169 -27.21 19.29 -10.27
CA ARG A 169 -28.68 19.33 -10.29
C ARG A 169 -29.18 18.21 -9.38
N PRO A 170 -30.06 18.48 -8.39
CA PRO A 170 -30.60 17.41 -7.57
C PRO A 170 -31.28 16.42 -8.51
N SER A 171 -30.82 15.17 -8.48
CA SER A 171 -31.46 14.08 -9.21
C SER A 171 -32.79 13.80 -8.53
N GLY A 172 -33.83 14.53 -8.93
CA GLY A 172 -35.20 14.12 -8.66
C GLY A 172 -35.41 12.72 -9.24
N ALA A 173 -36.29 11.92 -8.62
CA ALA A 173 -36.67 10.63 -9.15
C ALA A 173 -37.11 10.80 -10.60
N LYS A 174 -36.34 10.26 -11.55
CA LYS A 174 -36.80 10.09 -12.93
C LYS A 174 -37.88 9.02 -12.87
N LEU A 175 -39.13 9.44 -12.71
CA LEU A 175 -40.26 8.54 -12.90
C LEU A 175 -40.30 8.19 -14.40
N PRO A 176 -40.15 6.91 -14.77
CA PRO A 176 -40.34 6.51 -16.14
C PRO A 176 -41.83 6.61 -16.48
N GLY A 177 -42.17 7.45 -17.47
CA GLY A 177 -43.50 7.43 -18.08
C GLY A 177 -44.48 8.53 -17.66
N LEU A 178 -44.05 9.78 -17.62
CA LEU A 178 -44.92 10.95 -17.86
C LEU A 178 -44.19 11.97 -18.74
#